data_AF-A0A0F9DZH5-F1
#
_entry.id   AF-A0A0F9DZH5-F1
#
_cell.length_a   1.000
_cell.length_b   1.000
_cell.length_c   1.000
_cell.angle_alpha   90.00
_cell.angle_beta   90.00
_cell.angle_gamma   90.00
#
_symmetry.space_group_name_H-M   'P 1'
#
loop_
_entity.id
_entity.type
_entity.pdbx_description
1 polymer ?
#
loop_
_entity_poly.entity_id
_entity_poly.type
_entity_poly.pdbx_seq_one_letter_code
_entity_poly.pdbx_strand_id
1 'polypeptide(L)' 'LGIEASVVNRVIGLIDRNEYKRRQSPPGIKITSRAFGRDWRLPITNRYKGHRGK' A
#
# COMPACT_ATOMS: atom_id res chain seq x y z
N LEU A 1 -7.68 0.69 -22.60
CA LEU A 1 -7.04 1.74 -21.78
C LEU A 1 -6.22 1.08 -20.68
N GLY A 2 -4.97 1.49 -20.51
CA GLY A 2 -4.06 0.97 -19.49
C GLY A 2 -3.30 2.12 -18.82
N ILE A 3 -2.91 1.92 -17.56
CA ILE A 3 -2.05 2.85 -16.83
C ILE A 3 -0.59 2.51 -17.15
N GLU A 4 0.26 3.53 -17.31
CA GLU A 4 1.70 3.37 -17.51
C GLU A 4 2.32 2.57 -16.32
N ALA A 5 3.10 1.54 -16.62
CA ALA A 5 3.76 0.68 -15.63
C ALA A 5 4.61 1.45 -14.59
N SER A 6 5.35 2.49 -15.01
CA SER A 6 6.02 3.51 -14.22
C SER A 6 5.14 4.08 -13.11
N VAL A 7 3.91 4.47 -13.46
CA VAL A 7 2.96 5.04 -12.51
C VAL A 7 2.51 3.98 -11.52
N VAL A 8 2.19 2.78 -12.00
CA VAL A 8 1.79 1.65 -11.14
C VAL A 8 2.91 1.31 -10.15
N ASN A 9 4.13 1.15 -10.62
CA ASN A 9 5.31 0.82 -9.81
C ASN A 9 5.60 1.90 -8.78
N ARG A 10 5.45 3.17 -9.16
CA ARG A 10 5.61 4.30 -8.25
C ARG A 10 4.56 4.29 -7.14
N VAL A 11 3.28 4.10 -7.49
CA VAL A 11 2.18 4.11 -6.53
C VAL A 11 2.29 2.95 -5.55
N ILE A 12 2.56 1.74 -6.03
CA ILE A 12 2.73 0.58 -5.15
C ILE A 12 3.92 0.79 -4.20
N GLY A 13 5.05 1.27 -4.71
CA GLY A 13 6.21 1.59 -3.86
C GLY A 13 5.97 2.72 -2.85
N LEU A 14 5.03 3.64 -3.12
CA LEU A 14 4.59 4.63 -2.15
C LEU A 14 3.68 4.01 -1.08
N ILE A 15 2.78 3.11 -1.46
CA ILE A 15 1.90 2.40 -0.53
C ILE A 15 2.74 1.60 0.46
N ASP A 16 3.72 0.81 0.00
CA ASP A 16 4.53 -0.04 0.88
C ASP A 16 5.36 0.78 1.87
N ARG A 17 6.05 1.82 1.40
CA ARG A 17 6.92 2.66 2.25
C ARG A 17 6.16 3.43 3.32
N ASN A 18 4.87 3.71 3.14
CA ASN A 18 4.07 4.47 4.10
C ASN A 18 3.27 3.59 5.06
N GLU A 19 3.47 2.26 5.07
CA GLU A 19 2.76 1.37 6.00
C GLU A 19 2.98 1.76 7.47
N TYR A 20 4.19 2.19 7.84
CA TYR A 20 4.48 2.64 9.20
C TYR A 20 3.63 3.86 9.62
N LYS A 21 3.41 4.82 8.69
CA LYS A 21 2.59 6.01 8.96
C LYS A 21 1.12 5.65 9.13
N ARG A 22 0.62 4.70 8.34
CA ARG A 22 -0.78 4.23 8.45
C ARG A 22 -1.05 3.58 9.79
N ARG A 23 -0.11 2.79 10.32
CA ARG A 23 -0.27 2.16 11.65
C ARG A 23 -0.25 3.14 12.82
N GLN A 24 0.33 4.32 12.63
CA GLN A 24 0.31 5.41 13.61
C GLN A 24 -0.93 6.32 13.45
N SER A 25 -1.72 6.15 12.39
CA SER A 25 -2.91 6.96 12.17
C SER A 25 -4.02 6.54 13.15
N PRO A 26 -4.86 7.50 13.61
CA PRO A 26 -5.99 7.18 14.47
C PRO A 26 -7.00 6.27 13.74
N PRO A 27 -7.82 5.51 14.48
CA PRO A 27 -8.87 4.70 13.88
C PRO A 27 -9.89 5.58 13.14
N GLY A 28 -10.28 5.17 11.94
CA GLY A 28 -11.31 5.80 11.12
C GLY A 28 -12.45 4.85 10.77
N ILE A 29 -13.59 5.40 10.34
CA ILE A 29 -14.77 4.61 9.97
C ILE A 29 -14.51 3.91 8.62
N LYS A 30 -14.79 2.59 8.56
CA LYS A 30 -14.70 1.82 7.31
C LYS A 30 -15.95 2.04 6.46
N ILE A 31 -15.77 2.60 5.27
CA ILE A 31 -16.84 2.83 4.28
C ILE A 31 -16.70 1.87 3.07
N THR A 32 -15.47 1.49 2.73
CA THR A 32 -15.15 0.61 1.60
C THR A 32 -15.09 -0.87 2.01
N SER A 33 -15.20 -1.78 1.03
CA SER A 33 -15.04 -3.22 1.26
C SER A 33 -13.67 -3.59 1.85
N ARG A 34 -12.62 -2.85 1.45
CA ARG A 34 -11.25 -2.96 1.95
C ARG A 34 -10.72 -1.59 2.35
N ALA A 35 -10.35 -1.44 3.62
CA ALA A 35 -9.82 -0.19 4.17
C ALA A 35 -8.43 -0.38 4.81
N PHE A 36 -7.69 0.73 4.97
CA PHE A 36 -6.37 0.77 5.60
C PHE A 36 -6.45 0.66 7.13
N GLY A 37 -6.91 -0.48 7.62
CA GLY A 37 -7.01 -0.79 9.04
C GLY A 37 -6.97 -2.30 9.23
N ARG A 38 -8.02 -2.87 9.81
CA ARG A 38 -8.09 -4.32 10.07
C ARG A 38 -7.87 -5.18 8.81
N ASP A 39 -8.34 -4.73 7.64
CA ASP A 39 -8.30 -5.49 6.39
C ASP A 39 -6.96 -5.39 5.63
N TRP A 40 -6.08 -4.47 6.04
CA TRP A 40 -4.80 -4.22 5.38
C TRP A 40 -3.66 -4.47 6.37
N ARG A 41 -3.08 -5.68 6.31
CA ARG A 41 -2.07 -6.14 7.28
C ARG A 41 -0.76 -6.49 6.59
N LEU A 42 -0.05 -5.47 6.10
CA LEU A 42 1.31 -5.65 5.59
C LEU A 42 2.33 -5.40 6.70
N PRO A 43 3.48 -6.11 6.72
CA PRO A 43 4.54 -5.82 7.67
C PRO A 43 5.17 -4.44 7.39
N ILE A 44 5.60 -3.73 8.45
CA ILE A 44 6.32 -2.45 8.31
C ILE A 44 7.67 -2.69 7.63
N THR A 45 8.44 -3.66 8.12
CA THR A 45 9.69 -4.10 7.50
C THR A 45 9.36 -5.12 6.42
N ASN A 46 9.35 -4.67 5.17
CA ASN A 46 9.05 -5.51 4.02
C ASN A 46 10.16 -5.38 2.96
N ARG A 47 10.78 -6.50 2.55
CA ARG A 47 11.80 -6.56 1.47
C ARG A 47 11.27 -7.20 0.19
N TYR A 48 9.97 -7.46 0.11
CA TYR A 48 9.33 -7.97 -1.09
C TYR A 48 9.53 -6.98 -2.26
N LYS A 49 9.91 -7.51 -3.43
CA LYS A 49 10.23 -6.71 -4.64
C LYS A 49 9.26 -6.96 -5.80
N GLY A 50 8.15 -7.66 -5.59
CA GLY A 50 7.36 -8.28 -6.66
C GLY A 50 6.69 -7.35 -7.69
N HIS A 51 6.88 -6.04 -7.57
CA HIS A 51 6.39 -5.05 -8.53
C HIS A 51 7.51 -4.48 -9.43
N ARG A 52 8.78 -4.81 -9.17
CA ARG A 52 9.84 -4.56 -10.13
C ARG A 52 9.72 -5.59 -11.25
N GLY A 53 8.91 -5.27 -12.24
CA GLY A 53 9.05 -5.84 -13.57
C GLY A 53 10.51 -5.71 -14.02
N LYS A 54 11.00 -6.73 -14.71
CA LYS A 54 12.16 -6.61 -15.59
C LYS A 54 12.02 -5.39 -16.49
#